data_AF-A0A6C0ETJ2-F1
#
_entry.id   AF-A0A6C0ETJ2-F1
#
_cell.length_a   1.000
_cell.length_b   1.000
_cell.length_c   1.000
_cell.angle_alpha   90.00
_cell.angle_beta   90.00
_cell.angle_gamma   90.00
#
_symmetry.space_group_name_H-M   'P 1'
#
loop_
_entity.id
_entity.type
_entity.pdbx_description
1 polymer ?
#
loop_
_entity_poly.entity_id
_entity_poly.type
_entity_poly.pdbx_seq_one_letter_code
_entity_poly.pdbx_strand_id
1 'polypeptide(L)'
;MNGIIIELYVRLINEYYSIMTQSDIIKQIENKRFIMYVGLNAINNIFKINLITTKNIQITYYYCEKACYCYLEYIEQINKTEALNNLNINDVVKFVYKENITYNDDKNIIQLTNTHFSNISNTENLNGLFNILTSISIILLNWNNDYIDETVHTIICQKYFLKYMYFFSEKNMNEYIDYLETILEKIKMNKDIYFDFLEQFYKKIKNKKTIHNGYDIKNKMVIFIHHHNNDNCKINDMKQFIKTYI
;
A
#
# COMPACT_ATOMS: atom_id res chain seq x y z
N MET A 1 -5.78 -19.13 3.63
CA MET A 1 -5.29 -18.76 2.28
C MET A 1 -5.10 -17.25 2.17
N ASN A 2 -6.14 -16.42 2.40
CA ASN A 2 -6.02 -14.95 2.38
C ASN A 2 -4.91 -14.41 3.32
N GLY A 3 -4.77 -14.95 4.54
CA GLY A 3 -3.72 -14.53 5.47
C GLY A 3 -2.29 -14.67 4.93
N ILE A 4 -1.98 -15.78 4.26
CA ILE A 4 -0.66 -16.01 3.64
C ILE A 4 -0.40 -14.99 2.52
N ILE A 5 -1.41 -14.68 1.72
CA ILE A 5 -1.33 -13.67 0.65
C ILE A 5 -1.09 -12.27 1.26
N ILE A 6 -1.79 -11.94 2.35
CA ILE A 6 -1.62 -10.67 3.07
C ILE A 6 -0.20 -10.56 3.63
N GLU A 7 0.30 -11.59 4.30
CA GLU A 7 1.66 -11.60 4.86
C GLU A 7 2.73 -11.40 3.80
N LEU A 8 2.61 -12.08 2.66
CA LEU A 8 3.55 -11.94 1.56
C LEU A 8 3.45 -10.59 0.86
N TYR A 9 2.24 -10.08 0.70
CA TYR A 9 2.05 -8.73 0.19
C TYR A 9 2.73 -7.70 1.11
N VAL A 10 2.48 -7.77 2.42
CA VAL A 10 3.13 -6.87 3.39
C VAL A 10 4.65 -7.02 3.39
N ARG A 11 5.17 -8.25 3.29
CA ARG A 11 6.60 -8.50 3.14
C ARG A 11 7.15 -7.83 1.87
N LEU A 12 6.47 -7.99 0.74
CA LEU A 12 6.85 -7.38 -0.54
C LEU A 12 6.90 -5.84 -0.44
N ILE A 13 5.90 -5.21 0.19
CA ILE A 13 5.92 -3.74 0.33
C ILE A 13 7.05 -3.30 1.27
N ASN A 14 7.32 -4.03 2.36
CA ASN A 14 8.46 -3.75 3.22
C ASN A 14 9.81 -3.88 2.47
N GLU A 15 9.96 -4.93 1.66
CA GLU A 15 11.14 -5.14 0.81
C GLU A 15 11.33 -3.98 -0.17
N TYR A 16 10.25 -3.58 -0.85
CA TYR A 16 10.24 -2.42 -1.76
C TYR A 16 10.78 -1.16 -1.06
N TYR A 17 10.22 -0.80 0.11
CA TYR A 17 10.69 0.37 0.84
C TYR A 17 12.13 0.22 1.35
N SER A 18 12.52 -0.98 1.80
CA SER A 18 13.89 -1.25 2.25
C SER A 18 14.89 -0.98 1.12
N ILE A 19 14.67 -1.54 -0.06
CA ILE A 19 15.56 -1.37 -1.22
C ILE A 19 15.59 0.09 -1.69
N MET A 20 14.42 0.72 -1.84
CA MET A 20 14.33 2.09 -2.34
C MET A 20 14.98 3.11 -1.39
N THR A 21 14.81 2.95 -0.08
CA THR A 21 15.37 3.88 0.91
C THR A 21 16.88 3.69 1.12
N GLN A 22 17.44 2.54 0.73
CA GLN A 22 18.88 2.30 0.79
C GLN A 22 19.63 2.94 -0.38
N SER A 23 19.00 3.10 -1.55
CA SER A 23 19.62 3.70 -2.73
C SER A 23 19.97 5.18 -2.53
N ASP A 24 21.23 5.53 -2.79
CA ASP A 24 21.70 6.92 -2.71
C ASP A 24 21.13 7.79 -3.83
N ILE A 25 20.84 7.20 -4.99
CA ILE A 25 20.21 7.89 -6.12
C ILE A 25 18.78 8.31 -5.74
N ILE A 26 18.01 7.41 -5.12
CA ILE A 26 16.64 7.70 -4.67
C ILE A 26 16.62 8.77 -3.57
N LYS A 27 17.64 8.82 -2.70
CA LYS A 27 17.74 9.87 -1.67
C LYS A 27 17.95 11.26 -2.26
N GLN A 28 18.61 11.36 -3.41
CA GLN A 28 19.04 12.62 -4.02
C GLN A 28 18.11 13.13 -5.12
N ILE A 29 17.29 12.27 -5.71
CA ILE A 29 16.41 12.66 -6.82
C ILE A 29 15.25 13.55 -6.36
N GLU A 30 15.01 14.67 -7.06
CA GLU A 30 14.02 15.69 -6.67
C GLU A 30 12.59 15.12 -6.61
N ASN A 31 12.23 14.28 -7.58
CA ASN A 31 10.89 13.70 -7.70
C ASN A 31 10.75 12.33 -7.00
N LYS A 32 11.55 12.05 -5.95
CA LYS A 32 11.57 10.75 -5.26
C LYS A 32 10.19 10.24 -4.85
N ARG A 33 9.32 11.12 -4.34
CA ARG A 33 7.96 10.75 -3.89
C ARG A 33 7.12 10.20 -5.04
N PHE A 34 7.15 10.89 -6.18
CA PHE A 34 6.44 10.47 -7.38
C PHE A 34 7.00 9.14 -7.93
N ILE A 35 8.33 9.01 -7.98
CA ILE A 35 9.00 7.77 -8.41
C ILE A 35 8.59 6.61 -7.51
N MET A 36 8.65 6.79 -6.18
CA MET A 36 8.27 5.73 -5.24
C MET A 36 6.78 5.37 -5.35
N TYR A 37 5.90 6.35 -5.56
CA TYR A 37 4.48 6.10 -5.78
C TYR A 37 4.23 5.26 -7.05
N VAL A 38 4.87 5.64 -8.16
CA VAL A 38 4.72 4.92 -9.44
C VAL A 38 5.31 3.51 -9.35
N GLY A 39 6.48 3.36 -8.73
CA GLY A 39 7.09 2.06 -8.50
C GLY A 39 6.20 1.13 -7.68
N LEU A 40 5.66 1.61 -6.55
CA LEU A 40 4.75 0.83 -5.71
C LEU A 40 3.51 0.37 -6.49
N ASN A 41 2.93 1.26 -7.31
CA ASN A 41 1.78 0.89 -8.15
C ASN A 41 2.13 -0.16 -9.21
N ALA A 42 3.33 -0.08 -9.80
CA ALA A 42 3.81 -1.11 -10.73
C ALA A 42 3.94 -2.46 -10.01
N ILE A 43 4.58 -2.49 -8.84
CA ILE A 43 4.72 -3.72 -8.04
C ILE A 43 3.36 -4.30 -7.63
N ASN A 44 2.41 -3.46 -7.22
CA ASN A 44 1.04 -3.89 -6.91
C ASN A 44 0.36 -4.59 -8.09
N ASN A 45 0.51 -4.04 -9.29
CA ASN A 45 -0.06 -4.62 -10.50
C ASN A 45 0.62 -5.93 -10.89
N ILE A 46 1.94 -6.01 -10.79
CA ILE A 46 2.70 -7.26 -11.05
C ILE A 46 2.27 -8.34 -10.06
N PHE A 47 2.14 -8.01 -8.77
CA PHE A 47 1.64 -8.94 -7.75
C PHE A 47 0.25 -9.47 -8.10
N LYS A 48 -0.68 -8.58 -8.47
CA LYS A 48 -2.02 -8.96 -8.88
C LYS A 48 -2.01 -9.88 -10.11
N ILE A 49 -1.30 -9.48 -11.16
CA ILE A 49 -1.24 -10.23 -12.43
C ILE A 49 -0.62 -11.61 -12.20
N ASN A 50 0.56 -11.68 -11.56
CA ASN A 50 1.26 -12.93 -11.35
C ASN A 50 0.48 -13.89 -10.44
N LEU A 51 -0.18 -13.39 -9.39
CA LEU A 51 -0.98 -14.26 -8.52
C LEU A 51 -2.20 -14.84 -9.24
N ILE A 52 -2.86 -14.05 -10.09
CA ILE A 52 -4.00 -14.50 -10.89
C ILE A 52 -3.56 -15.52 -11.94
N THR A 53 -2.48 -15.23 -12.66
CA THR A 53 -1.99 -16.06 -13.77
C THR A 53 -1.39 -17.36 -13.25
N THR A 54 -0.44 -17.27 -12.30
CA THR A 54 0.31 -18.44 -11.82
C THR A 54 -0.47 -19.26 -10.80
N LYS A 55 -1.40 -18.63 -10.07
CA LYS A 55 -2.06 -19.20 -8.88
C LYS A 55 -1.08 -19.78 -7.87
N ASN A 56 0.18 -19.34 -7.92
CA ASN A 56 1.27 -19.81 -7.09
C ASN A 56 1.88 -18.62 -6.36
N ILE A 57 1.70 -18.66 -5.06
CA ILE A 57 2.10 -17.59 -4.14
C ILE A 57 3.62 -17.35 -4.17
N GLN A 58 4.42 -18.40 -4.26
CA GLN A 58 5.88 -18.26 -4.23
C GLN A 58 6.45 -17.77 -5.55
N ILE A 59 5.94 -18.28 -6.67
CA ILE A 59 6.31 -17.77 -8.00
C ILE A 59 5.94 -16.29 -8.08
N THR A 60 4.74 -15.93 -7.61
CA THR A 60 4.32 -14.53 -7.53
C THR A 60 5.31 -13.69 -6.72
N TYR A 61 5.66 -14.12 -5.51
CA TYR A 61 6.60 -13.40 -4.66
C TYR A 61 7.97 -13.24 -5.34
N TYR A 62 8.52 -14.32 -5.93
CA TYR A 62 9.80 -14.30 -6.64
C TYR A 62 9.83 -13.23 -7.75
N TYR A 63 8.80 -13.20 -8.61
CA TYR A 63 8.75 -12.21 -9.69
C TYR A 63 8.49 -10.79 -9.19
N CYS A 64 7.77 -10.62 -8.08
CA CYS A 64 7.57 -9.30 -7.49
C CYS A 64 8.83 -8.76 -6.81
N GLU A 65 9.58 -9.62 -6.11
CA GLU A 65 10.88 -9.28 -5.54
C GLU A 65 11.86 -8.88 -6.65
N LYS A 66 11.95 -9.69 -7.72
CA LYS A 66 12.73 -9.35 -8.92
C LYS A 66 12.28 -8.01 -9.52
N ALA A 67 10.98 -7.72 -9.57
CA ALA A 67 10.46 -6.46 -10.06
C ALA A 67 10.88 -5.25 -9.21
N CYS A 68 10.99 -5.38 -7.88
CA CYS A 68 11.49 -4.32 -7.02
C CYS A 68 12.93 -3.92 -7.39
N TYR A 69 13.82 -4.91 -7.51
CA TYR A 69 15.21 -4.67 -7.92
C TYR A 69 15.31 -4.13 -9.34
N CYS A 70 14.58 -4.74 -10.29
CA CYS A 70 14.54 -4.32 -11.68
C CYS A 70 14.06 -2.86 -11.85
N TYR A 71 13.06 -2.46 -11.07
CA TYR A 71 12.59 -1.07 -11.04
C TYR A 71 13.67 -0.10 -10.56
N LEU A 72 14.32 -0.42 -9.42
CA LEU A 72 15.38 0.42 -8.88
C LEU A 72 16.54 0.54 -9.88
N GLU A 73 17.05 -0.59 -10.39
CA GLU A 73 18.17 -0.62 -11.33
C GLU A 73 17.93 0.27 -12.55
N TYR A 74 16.71 0.23 -13.12
CA TYR A 74 16.38 1.06 -14.27
C TYR A 74 16.37 2.55 -13.91
N ILE A 75 15.78 2.93 -12.77
CA ILE A 75 15.80 4.32 -12.29
C ILE A 75 17.24 4.81 -12.13
N GLU A 76 18.11 3.99 -11.54
CA GLU A 76 19.52 4.33 -11.35
C GLU A 76 20.27 4.49 -12.68
N GLN A 77 19.94 3.67 -13.69
CA GLN A 77 20.52 3.77 -15.03
C GLN A 77 20.07 5.03 -15.78
N ILE A 78 18.78 5.39 -15.73
CA ILE A 78 18.30 6.64 -16.34
C ILE A 78 18.93 7.85 -15.65
N ASN A 79 19.05 7.81 -14.32
CA ASN A 79 19.63 8.92 -13.57
C ASN A 79 21.10 9.18 -13.95
N LYS A 80 21.86 8.13 -14.30
CA LYS A 80 23.27 8.24 -14.70
C LYS A 80 23.47 8.79 -16.12
N THR A 81 22.47 8.73 -16.99
CA THR A 81 22.64 9.02 -18.43
C THR A 81 22.20 10.43 -18.85
N GLU A 82 21.91 11.34 -17.91
CA GLU A 82 21.44 12.73 -18.17
C GLU A 82 20.20 12.86 -19.08
N ALA A 83 19.50 11.75 -19.40
CA ALA A 83 18.16 11.74 -20.02
C ALA A 83 17.06 12.33 -19.09
N LEU A 84 17.48 12.84 -17.93
CA LEU A 84 16.72 13.23 -16.74
C LEU A 84 15.77 14.40 -16.90
N ASN A 85 15.95 15.29 -17.90
CA ASN A 85 14.97 16.36 -18.10
C ASN A 85 13.59 15.80 -18.48
N ASN A 86 13.52 14.54 -18.94
CA ASN A 86 12.29 13.79 -19.19
C ASN A 86 12.46 12.32 -18.76
N LEU A 87 12.59 12.05 -17.45
CA LEU A 87 12.39 10.69 -16.92
C LEU A 87 11.03 10.18 -17.41
N ASN A 88 11.02 9.38 -18.47
CA ASN A 88 9.80 8.74 -18.92
C ASN A 88 9.54 7.55 -18.00
N ILE A 89 9.01 7.84 -16.81
CA ILE A 89 8.67 6.85 -15.80
C ILE A 89 7.75 5.75 -16.37
N ASN A 90 7.00 6.07 -17.44
CA ASN A 90 6.17 5.09 -18.13
C ASN A 90 7.01 4.02 -18.84
N ASP A 91 8.18 4.37 -19.37
CA ASP A 91 9.06 3.39 -20.03
C ASP A 91 9.72 2.47 -19.00
N VAL A 92 10.05 3.01 -17.81
CA VAL A 92 10.46 2.19 -16.66
C VAL A 92 9.37 1.18 -16.32
N VAL A 93 8.13 1.62 -16.13
CA VAL A 93 7.01 0.73 -15.79
C VAL A 93 6.78 -0.32 -16.88
N LYS A 94 6.79 0.07 -18.17
CA LYS A 94 6.64 -0.87 -19.29
C LYS A 94 7.74 -1.93 -19.30
N PHE A 95 8.99 -1.52 -19.06
CA PHE A 95 10.11 -2.44 -19.00
C PHE A 95 9.95 -3.42 -17.84
N VAL A 96 9.66 -2.92 -16.64
CA VAL A 96 9.49 -3.77 -15.45
C VAL A 96 8.33 -4.75 -15.63
N TYR A 97 7.22 -4.34 -16.25
CA TYR A 97 6.12 -5.24 -16.60
C TYR A 97 6.56 -6.32 -17.58
N LYS A 98 7.26 -5.95 -18.65
CA LYS A 98 7.74 -6.90 -19.66
C LYS A 98 8.65 -7.97 -19.06
N GLU A 99 9.51 -7.59 -18.10
CA GLU A 99 10.53 -8.49 -17.53
C GLU A 99 10.03 -9.36 -16.36
N ASN A 100 8.88 -9.01 -15.76
CA ASN A 100 8.44 -9.61 -14.49
C ASN A 100 6.97 -10.08 -14.46
N ILE A 101 6.19 -9.84 -15.52
CA ILE A 101 4.89 -10.52 -15.67
C ILE A 101 5.15 -11.91 -16.22
N THR A 102 4.69 -12.91 -15.47
CA THR A 102 4.82 -14.32 -15.83
C THR A 102 3.74 -14.70 -16.84
N TYR A 103 4.14 -15.33 -17.95
CA TYR A 103 3.23 -15.94 -18.91
C TYR A 103 3.30 -17.47 -18.78
N ASN A 104 2.18 -18.17 -19.00
CA ASN A 104 2.09 -19.63 -18.77
C ASN A 104 3.12 -20.49 -19.53
N ASP A 105 3.79 -19.93 -20.55
CA ASP A 105 4.79 -20.61 -21.37
C ASP A 105 6.24 -20.42 -20.88
N ASP A 106 6.47 -19.71 -19.78
CA ASP A 106 7.82 -19.49 -19.26
C ASP A 106 8.43 -20.79 -18.73
N LYS A 107 9.47 -21.30 -19.42
CA LYS A 107 10.23 -22.50 -19.03
C LYS A 107 10.77 -22.45 -17.59
N ASN A 108 11.00 -21.26 -17.05
CA ASN A 108 11.43 -21.07 -15.66
C ASN A 108 10.36 -21.47 -14.64
N ILE A 109 9.07 -21.35 -14.99
CA ILE A 109 7.94 -21.81 -14.14
C ILE A 109 8.05 -23.31 -13.90
N ILE A 110 8.34 -24.08 -14.95
CA ILE A 110 8.39 -25.55 -14.91
C ILE A 110 9.43 -26.05 -13.89
N GLN A 111 10.54 -25.33 -13.72
CA GLN A 111 11.55 -25.66 -12.71
C GLN A 111 11.10 -25.31 -11.28
N LEU A 112 10.36 -24.21 -11.10
CA LEU A 112 9.84 -23.75 -9.80
C LEU A 112 8.58 -24.52 -9.32
N THR A 113 7.87 -25.19 -10.23
CA THR A 113 6.64 -25.95 -9.92
C THR A 113 6.87 -27.38 -9.42
N ASN A 114 8.10 -27.91 -9.45
CA ASN A 114 8.41 -29.29 -9.06
C ASN A 114 8.42 -29.53 -7.54
N THR A 115 8.11 -28.51 -6.77
CA THR A 115 8.11 -28.48 -5.31
C THR A 115 6.66 -28.34 -4.84
N HIS A 116 6.23 -29.19 -3.90
CA HIS A 116 4.88 -29.22 -3.34
C HIS A 116 4.47 -27.85 -2.77
N PHE A 117 3.90 -26.99 -3.61
CA PHE A 117 3.59 -25.61 -3.27
C PHE A 117 2.10 -25.31 -3.34
N SER A 118 1.68 -24.37 -2.50
CA SER A 118 0.29 -24.01 -2.25
C SER A 118 -0.35 -23.37 -3.48
N ASN A 119 -0.89 -24.20 -4.37
CA ASN A 119 -1.72 -23.76 -5.48
C ASN A 119 -3.02 -23.15 -4.93
N ILE A 120 -3.34 -21.92 -5.36
CA ILE A 120 -4.59 -21.25 -5.02
C ILE A 120 -5.71 -21.91 -5.83
N SER A 121 -6.54 -22.70 -5.16
CA SER A 121 -7.65 -23.41 -5.79
C SER A 121 -8.87 -22.53 -6.04
N ASN A 122 -9.01 -21.39 -5.35
CA ASN A 122 -10.22 -20.56 -5.39
C ASN A 122 -9.91 -19.08 -5.70
N THR A 123 -10.16 -18.67 -6.94
CA THR A 123 -9.82 -17.32 -7.45
C THR A 123 -10.93 -16.29 -7.30
N GLU A 124 -12.18 -16.72 -7.04
CA GLU A 124 -13.36 -15.84 -7.04
C GLU A 124 -13.31 -14.72 -5.98
N ASN A 125 -12.54 -14.90 -4.90
CA ASN A 125 -12.38 -13.90 -3.84
C ASN A 125 -11.06 -13.12 -3.88
N LEU A 126 -10.21 -13.34 -4.90
CA LEU A 126 -8.93 -12.62 -4.99
C LEU A 126 -9.13 -11.14 -5.34
N ASN A 127 -10.11 -10.81 -6.18
CA ASN A 127 -10.38 -9.42 -6.57
C ASN A 127 -10.78 -8.55 -5.37
N GLY A 128 -11.64 -9.06 -4.49
CA GLY A 128 -12.02 -8.36 -3.25
C GLY A 128 -10.82 -8.14 -2.34
N LEU A 129 -9.99 -9.18 -2.17
CA LEU A 129 -8.75 -9.08 -1.41
C LEU A 129 -7.80 -8.04 -2.00
N PHE A 130 -7.57 -8.04 -3.32
CA PHE A 130 -6.68 -7.08 -3.97
C PHE A 130 -7.16 -5.65 -3.79
N ASN A 131 -8.46 -5.41 -3.93
CA ASN A 131 -9.01 -4.07 -3.72
C ASN A 131 -8.69 -3.58 -2.30
N ILE A 132 -8.86 -4.43 -1.28
CA ILE A 132 -8.51 -4.10 0.10
C ILE A 132 -7.00 -3.85 0.23
N LEU A 133 -6.16 -4.73 -0.32
CA LEU A 133 -4.70 -4.59 -0.27
C LEU A 133 -4.22 -3.28 -0.90
N THR A 134 -4.73 -2.94 -2.08
CA THR A 134 -4.35 -1.70 -2.78
C THR A 134 -4.90 -0.47 -2.09
N SER A 135 -6.19 -0.48 -1.69
CA SER A 135 -6.83 0.67 -1.05
C SER A 135 -6.16 1.00 0.27
N ILE A 136 -5.97 0.02 1.15
CA ILE A 136 -5.32 0.25 2.44
C ILE A 136 -3.88 0.72 2.26
N SER A 137 -3.14 0.21 1.26
CA SER A 137 -1.77 0.68 1.00
C SER A 137 -1.76 2.15 0.57
N ILE A 138 -2.66 2.55 -0.33
CA ILE A 138 -2.75 3.93 -0.80
C ILE A 138 -3.18 4.88 0.34
N ILE A 139 -4.23 4.51 1.07
CA ILE A 139 -4.81 5.30 2.16
C ILE A 139 -3.79 5.50 3.29
N LEU A 140 -3.15 4.42 3.75
CA LEU A 140 -2.20 4.48 4.86
C LEU A 140 -0.89 5.16 4.48
N LEU A 141 -0.48 5.17 3.21
CA LEU A 141 0.73 5.91 2.82
C LEU A 141 0.45 7.41 2.66
N ASN A 142 -0.80 7.81 2.43
CA ASN A 142 -1.23 9.20 2.33
C ASN A 142 -0.26 10.06 1.49
N TRP A 143 -0.11 9.67 0.22
CA TRP A 143 0.83 10.28 -0.72
C TRP A 143 0.59 11.78 -1.00
N ASN A 144 -0.51 12.36 -0.52
CA ASN A 144 -0.82 13.78 -0.68
C ASN A 144 -0.43 14.63 0.56
N ASN A 145 0.07 13.99 1.63
CA ASN A 145 0.47 14.69 2.85
C ASN A 145 1.99 14.93 2.87
N ASP A 146 2.39 16.19 2.77
CA ASP A 146 3.80 16.63 2.71
C ASP A 146 4.60 16.29 3.98
N TYR A 147 3.93 16.05 5.11
CA TYR A 147 4.57 15.65 6.37
C TYR A 147 4.87 14.15 6.46
N ILE A 148 4.43 13.36 5.49
CA ILE A 148 4.63 11.91 5.43
C ILE A 148 5.72 11.63 4.39
N ASP A 149 6.94 11.49 4.89
CA ASP A 149 8.14 11.17 4.10
C ASP A 149 8.38 9.65 4.02
N GLU A 150 9.44 9.25 3.31
CA GLU A 150 9.82 7.85 3.15
C GLU A 150 10.12 7.15 4.48
N THR A 151 10.65 7.85 5.49
CA THR A 151 10.91 7.26 6.81
C THR A 151 9.61 6.94 7.52
N VAL A 152 8.61 7.82 7.37
CA VAL A 152 7.26 7.61 7.90
C VAL A 152 6.60 6.44 7.16
N HIS A 153 6.71 6.37 5.83
CA HIS A 153 6.21 5.25 5.04
C HIS A 153 6.79 3.90 5.50
N THR A 154 8.10 3.80 5.73
CA THR A 154 8.73 2.57 6.25
C THR A 154 8.11 2.13 7.58
N ILE A 155 7.90 3.07 8.51
CA ILE A 155 7.27 2.77 9.81
C ILE A 155 5.82 2.33 9.62
N ILE A 156 5.08 2.97 8.70
CA ILE A 156 3.69 2.59 8.39
C ILE A 156 3.63 1.15 7.89
N CYS A 157 4.48 0.77 6.94
CA CYS A 157 4.54 -0.58 6.39
C CYS A 157 4.89 -1.62 7.45
N GLN A 158 5.85 -1.33 8.32
CA GLN A 158 6.30 -2.25 9.36
C GLN A 158 5.28 -2.43 10.49
N LYS A 159 4.62 -1.34 10.91
CA LYS A 159 3.80 -1.34 12.14
C LYS A 159 2.29 -1.42 11.89
N TYR A 160 1.80 -0.92 10.76
CA TYR A 160 0.36 -0.73 10.54
C TYR A 160 -0.22 -1.56 9.41
N PHE A 161 0.53 -1.85 8.34
CA PHE A 161 -0.02 -2.58 7.20
C PHE A 161 -0.62 -3.93 7.59
N LEU A 162 0.14 -4.82 8.22
CA LEU A 162 -0.32 -6.17 8.54
C LEU A 162 -1.64 -6.17 9.33
N LYS A 163 -1.70 -5.36 10.40
CA LYS A 163 -2.87 -5.32 11.29
C LYS A 163 -4.11 -4.71 10.61
N TYR A 164 -3.94 -3.72 9.74
CA TYR A 164 -5.03 -3.10 8.99
C TYR A 164 -5.54 -4.02 7.89
N MET A 165 -4.64 -4.62 7.11
CA MET A 165 -4.99 -5.55 6.04
C MET A 165 -5.78 -6.74 6.56
N TYR A 166 -5.31 -7.36 7.66
CA TYR A 166 -6.06 -8.45 8.31
C TYR A 166 -7.44 -7.99 8.75
N PHE A 167 -7.53 -6.87 9.48
CA PHE A 167 -8.81 -6.37 9.99
C PHE A 167 -9.85 -6.14 8.89
N PHE A 168 -9.45 -5.49 7.80
CA PHE A 168 -10.36 -5.16 6.70
C PHE A 168 -10.63 -6.32 5.74
N SER A 169 -9.70 -7.28 5.63
CA SER A 169 -9.92 -8.49 4.83
C SER A 169 -10.87 -9.49 5.48
N GLU A 170 -10.92 -9.55 6.81
CA GLU A 170 -11.77 -10.50 7.54
C GLU A 170 -13.16 -9.95 7.82
N LYS A 171 -13.27 -8.62 8.01
CA LYS A 171 -14.54 -7.97 8.31
C LYS A 171 -14.99 -7.15 7.11
N ASN A 172 -16.22 -7.37 6.63
CA ASN A 172 -16.84 -6.56 5.58
C ASN A 172 -17.15 -5.14 6.10
N MET A 173 -16.10 -4.33 6.25
CA MET A 173 -16.07 -3.04 6.94
C MET A 173 -15.64 -1.92 5.98
N ASN A 174 -16.05 -2.01 4.72
CA ASN A 174 -15.69 -1.06 3.66
C ASN A 174 -16.03 0.38 4.05
N GLU A 175 -17.13 0.60 4.80
CA GLU A 175 -17.47 1.94 5.30
C GLU A 175 -16.36 2.57 6.15
N TYR A 176 -15.65 1.78 6.97
CA TYR A 176 -14.52 2.29 7.76
C TYR A 176 -13.27 2.53 6.92
N ILE A 177 -13.14 1.88 5.76
CA ILE A 177 -12.09 2.19 4.78
C ILE A 177 -12.38 3.58 4.18
N ASP A 178 -13.60 3.81 3.70
CA ASP A 178 -14.05 5.12 3.19
C ASP A 178 -13.86 6.21 4.25
N TYR A 179 -14.13 5.90 5.52
CA TYR A 179 -13.93 6.85 6.62
C TYR A 179 -12.47 7.21 6.83
N LEU A 180 -11.61 6.20 6.85
CA LEU A 180 -10.18 6.40 7.01
C LEU A 180 -9.62 7.25 5.86
N GLU A 181 -9.99 6.91 4.62
CA GLU A 181 -9.61 7.64 3.42
C GLU A 181 -10.03 9.11 3.51
N THR A 182 -11.31 9.38 3.77
CA THR A 182 -11.85 10.75 3.83
C THR A 182 -11.12 11.61 4.87
N ILE A 183 -10.82 11.07 6.06
CA ILE A 183 -10.10 11.83 7.10
C ILE A 183 -8.68 12.15 6.63
N LEU A 184 -7.98 11.15 6.11
CA LEU A 184 -6.58 11.30 5.72
C LEU A 184 -6.39 12.19 4.48
N GLU A 185 -7.38 12.26 3.60
CA GLU A 185 -7.42 13.18 2.46
C GLU A 185 -7.69 14.63 2.86
N LYS A 186 -8.58 14.85 3.84
CA LYS A 186 -9.06 16.20 4.19
C LYS A 186 -8.22 16.86 5.29
N ILE A 187 -7.56 16.08 6.13
CA ILE A 187 -6.82 16.60 7.29
C ILE A 187 -5.33 16.32 7.13
N LYS A 188 -4.55 17.37 6.87
CA LYS A 188 -3.08 17.29 6.87
C LYS A 188 -2.59 17.15 8.32
N MET A 189 -1.96 16.02 8.62
CA MET A 189 -1.41 15.71 9.93
C MET A 189 0.10 15.65 9.86
N ASN A 190 0.79 16.21 10.85
CA ASN A 190 2.21 15.90 11.02
C ASN A 190 2.41 14.43 11.46
N LYS A 191 3.65 13.96 11.41
CA LYS A 191 4.04 12.57 11.72
C LYS A 191 3.46 12.04 13.04
N ASP A 192 3.57 12.81 14.12
CA ASP A 192 3.17 12.36 15.46
C ASP A 192 1.65 12.22 15.58
N ILE A 193 0.91 13.21 15.07
CA ILE A 193 -0.56 13.19 15.03
C ILE A 193 -1.04 12.04 14.13
N TYR A 194 -0.37 11.83 12.99
CA TYR A 194 -0.72 10.78 12.05
C TYR A 194 -0.61 9.38 12.69
N PHE A 195 0.50 9.10 13.39
CA PHE A 195 0.67 7.81 14.07
C PHE A 195 -0.29 7.60 15.23
N ASP A 196 -0.55 8.65 16.02
CA ASP A 196 -1.51 8.61 17.12
C ASP A 196 -2.93 8.37 16.59
N PHE A 197 -3.31 9.05 15.49
CA PHE A 197 -4.58 8.85 14.80
C PHE A 197 -4.73 7.39 14.33
N LEU A 198 -3.75 6.85 13.59
CA LEU A 198 -3.81 5.45 13.13
C LEU A 198 -3.95 4.47 14.30
N GLU A 199 -3.20 4.68 15.39
CA GLU A 199 -3.26 3.78 16.54
C GLU A 199 -4.64 3.81 17.23
N GLN A 200 -5.21 5.00 17.41
CA GLN A 200 -6.51 5.16 18.04
C GLN A 200 -7.66 4.71 17.15
N PHE A 201 -7.60 5.03 15.86
CA PHE A 201 -8.57 4.59 14.87
C PHE A 201 -8.66 3.07 14.88
N TYR A 202 -7.52 2.39 14.78
CA TYR A 202 -7.46 0.93 14.83
C TYR A 202 -8.02 0.35 16.15
N LYS A 203 -7.63 0.89 17.31
CA LYS A 203 -8.14 0.44 18.61
C LYS A 203 -9.65 0.55 18.70
N LYS A 204 -10.22 1.63 18.17
CA LYS A 204 -11.65 1.90 18.22
C LYS A 204 -12.44 0.95 17.32
N ILE A 205 -12.03 0.79 16.06
CA ILE A 205 -12.71 -0.12 15.11
C ILE A 205 -12.54 -1.60 15.49
N LYS A 206 -11.41 -1.98 16.09
CA LYS A 206 -11.15 -3.36 16.50
C LYS A 206 -12.20 -3.91 17.46
N ASN A 207 -12.67 -3.06 18.37
CA ASN A 207 -13.66 -3.42 19.39
C ASN A 207 -15.10 -3.43 18.88
N LYS A 208 -15.36 -2.96 17.65
CA LYS A 208 -16.70 -2.99 17.06
C LYS A 208 -17.00 -4.36 16.45
N LYS A 209 -18.15 -4.91 16.84
CA LYS A 209 -18.69 -6.19 16.34
C LYS A 209 -19.59 -6.00 15.12
N THR A 210 -20.26 -4.85 15.00
CA THR A 210 -21.18 -4.50 13.90
C THR A 210 -21.16 -2.99 13.64
N ILE A 211 -21.54 -2.59 12.43
CA ILE A 211 -21.72 -1.19 12.02
C ILE A 211 -23.03 -0.68 12.65
N HIS A 212 -22.97 0.48 13.34
CA HIS A 212 -24.16 1.28 13.61
C HIS A 212 -24.35 2.28 12.46
N ASN A 213 -25.46 2.17 11.73
CA ASN A 213 -26.01 3.10 10.73
C ASN A 213 -24.98 4.02 10.02
N GLY A 214 -24.41 3.56 8.88
CA GLY A 214 -23.38 4.28 8.12
C GLY A 214 -23.74 5.70 7.65
N TYR A 215 -25.03 6.07 7.65
CA TYR A 215 -25.52 7.43 7.35
C TYR A 215 -25.20 8.45 8.45
N ASP A 216 -25.29 8.06 9.73
CA ASP A 216 -25.03 8.96 10.87
C ASP A 216 -23.54 9.32 10.95
N ILE A 217 -22.66 8.38 10.65
CA ILE A 217 -21.22 8.57 10.69
C ILE A 217 -20.76 9.52 9.57
N LYS A 218 -21.28 9.40 8.34
CA LYS A 218 -20.93 10.33 7.25
C LYS A 218 -21.27 11.79 7.59
N ASN A 219 -22.44 12.05 8.16
CA ASN A 219 -22.85 13.40 8.56
C ASN A 219 -21.95 13.96 9.67
N LYS A 220 -21.64 13.13 10.67
CA LYS A 220 -20.71 13.45 11.76
C LYS A 220 -19.30 13.78 11.25
N MET A 221 -18.84 13.10 10.20
CA MET A 221 -17.55 13.37 9.57
C MET A 221 -17.53 14.69 8.80
N VAL A 222 -18.58 15.00 8.04
CA VAL A 222 -18.69 16.30 7.34
C VAL A 222 -18.61 17.45 8.33
N ILE A 223 -19.27 17.32 9.48
CA ILE A 223 -19.20 18.32 10.56
C ILE A 223 -17.77 18.47 11.09
N PHE A 224 -17.10 17.36 11.41
CA PHE A 224 -15.72 17.42 11.91
C PHE A 224 -14.73 18.00 10.90
N ILE A 225 -14.81 17.55 9.64
CA ILE A 225 -13.97 18.05 8.55
C ILE A 225 -14.22 19.54 8.34
N HIS A 226 -15.47 20.00 8.38
CA HIS A 226 -15.78 21.42 8.30
C HIS A 226 -15.14 22.23 9.44
N HIS A 227 -15.11 21.70 10.67
CA HIS A 227 -14.49 22.36 11.81
C HIS A 227 -12.95 22.38 11.78
N HIS A 228 -12.30 21.45 11.08
CA HIS A 228 -10.85 21.29 11.13
C HIS A 228 -10.13 21.39 9.78
N ASN A 229 -10.84 21.72 8.69
CA ASN A 229 -10.29 21.75 7.32
C ASN A 229 -9.16 22.77 7.10
N ASN A 230 -8.87 23.66 8.05
CA ASN A 230 -7.90 24.75 7.89
C ASN A 230 -6.94 24.95 9.09
N ASP A 231 -7.05 24.16 10.15
CA ASP A 231 -6.20 24.30 11.35
C ASP A 231 -5.26 23.11 11.51
N ASN A 232 -4.06 23.37 12.04
CA ASN A 232 -3.14 22.32 12.49
C ASN A 232 -3.83 21.51 13.62
N CYS A 233 -4.51 20.43 13.23
CA CYS A 233 -5.24 19.55 14.12
C CYS A 233 -4.31 19.07 15.24
N LYS A 234 -4.69 19.23 16.52
CA LYS A 234 -3.87 18.78 17.64
C LYS A 234 -4.19 17.33 17.99
N ILE A 235 -3.27 16.65 18.66
CA ILE A 235 -3.45 15.28 19.17
C ILE A 235 -4.76 15.13 19.97
N ASN A 236 -5.09 16.12 20.81
CA ASN A 236 -6.31 16.08 21.63
C ASN A 236 -7.59 16.20 20.78
N ASP A 237 -7.54 16.94 19.67
CA ASP A 237 -8.68 17.08 18.75
C ASP A 237 -8.98 15.73 18.10
N MET A 238 -7.94 14.97 17.71
CA MET A 238 -8.09 13.62 17.17
C MET A 238 -8.61 12.61 18.19
N LYS A 239 -8.12 12.67 19.43
CA LYS A 239 -8.66 11.85 20.53
C LYS A 239 -10.13 12.08 20.75
N GLN A 240 -10.52 13.35 20.79
CA GLN A 240 -11.90 13.74 21.00
C GLN A 240 -12.78 13.35 19.80
N PHE A 241 -12.27 13.49 18.58
CA PHE A 241 -12.94 13.07 17.37
C PHE A 241 -13.21 11.56 17.36
N ILE A 242 -12.16 10.74 17.53
CA ILE A 242 -12.28 9.27 17.52
C ILE A 242 -13.20 8.80 18.65
N LYS A 243 -13.19 9.47 19.80
CA LYS A 243 -14.10 9.16 20.90
C LYS A 243 -15.56 9.45 20.55
N THR A 244 -15.82 10.56 19.85
CA THR A 244 -17.16 11.09 19.60
C THR A 244 -17.83 10.46 18.38
N TYR A 245 -17.06 10.16 17.34
CA TYR A 245 -17.60 9.89 16.01
C TYR A 245 -17.24 8.52 15.42
N ILE A 246 -16.18 7.90 15.90
CA ILE A 246 -15.78 6.52 15.55
C ILE A 246 -16.16 5.61 16.72
#